data_AF-A0A420DJ61-F1
#
_entry.id   AF-A0A420DJ61-F1
#
_cell.length_a   1.000
_cell.length_b   1.000
_cell.length_c   1.000
_cell.angle_alpha   90.00
_cell.angle_beta   90.00
_cell.angle_gamma   90.00
#
_symmetry.space_group_name_H-M   'P 1'
#
loop_
_entity.id
_entity.type
_entity.pdbx_description
1 polymer ?
#
loop_
_entity_poly.entity_id
_entity_poly.type
_entity_poly.pdbx_seq_one_letter_code
_entity_poly.pdbx_strand_id
1 'polypeptide(L)'
;MAFSIKEMGQDPVYERFLGATVGEDSRETNVSVLSMLARLDIDPWLEAAKLAEMSGGAARKRLDALIARFTDVQTPASGRGKVVSNLLDLLPKT
;
A
#
# COMPACT_ATOMS: atom_id res chain seq x y z
N MET A 1 -27.86 -7.13 6.19
CA MET A 1 -27.28 -6.18 7.16
C MET A 1 -26.04 -5.60 6.51
N ALA A 2 -25.98 -4.28 6.29
CA ALA A 2 -24.81 -3.63 5.71
C ALA A 2 -23.87 -3.26 6.86
N PHE A 3 -22.72 -3.93 6.95
CA PHE A 3 -21.67 -3.49 7.86
C PHE A 3 -21.19 -2.12 7.37
N SER A 4 -21.39 -1.09 8.18
CA SER A 4 -20.91 0.25 7.86
C SER A 4 -19.39 0.22 7.84
N ILE A 5 -18.82 0.54 6.68
CA ILE A 5 -17.37 0.66 6.41
C ILE A 5 -16.63 1.44 7.53
N LYS A 6 -17.33 2.38 8.17
CA LYS A 6 -16.85 3.20 9.29
C LYS A 6 -16.58 2.43 10.61
N GLU A 7 -17.23 1.29 10.86
CA GLU A 7 -17.02 0.49 12.10
C GLU A 7 -16.00 -0.63 11.94
N MET A 8 -15.65 -0.99 10.70
CA MET A 8 -14.62 -1.99 10.40
C MET A 8 -13.19 -1.40 10.42
N GLY A 9 -13.02 -0.13 10.81
CA GLY A 9 -11.74 0.57 10.72
C GLY A 9 -11.28 0.84 9.28
N GLN A 10 -12.20 0.71 8.32
CA GLN A 10 -11.91 0.84 6.91
C GLN A 10 -12.19 2.28 6.46
N ASP A 11 -11.36 3.23 6.89
CA ASP A 11 -11.56 4.61 6.46
C ASP A 11 -11.42 4.73 4.93
N PRO A 12 -12.46 5.22 4.21
CA PRO A 12 -12.46 5.30 2.75
C PRO A 12 -11.39 6.25 2.21
N VAL A 13 -10.83 7.09 3.08
CA VAL A 13 -9.69 7.95 2.78
C VAL A 13 -8.46 7.14 2.33
N TYR A 14 -8.29 5.93 2.87
CA TYR A 14 -7.17 5.05 2.53
C TYR A 14 -7.49 4.10 1.38
N GLU A 15 -8.76 3.93 0.97
CA GLU A 15 -9.13 3.07 -0.15
C GLU A 15 -8.43 3.47 -1.46
N ARG A 16 -8.22 4.77 -1.70
CA ARG A 16 -7.46 5.25 -2.87
C ARG A 16 -6.02 4.77 -2.87
N PHE A 17 -5.37 4.74 -1.70
CA PHE A 17 -4.02 4.23 -1.53
C PHE A 17 -4.00 2.69 -1.61
N LEU A 18 -4.93 2.03 -0.94
CA LEU A 18 -5.03 0.57 -0.88
C LEU A 18 -5.38 -0.08 -2.22
N GLY A 19 -6.23 0.57 -3.01
CA GLY A 19 -6.59 0.15 -4.35
C GLY A 19 -5.54 0.50 -5.41
N ALA A 20 -4.51 1.27 -5.07
CA ALA A 20 -3.48 1.65 -6.02
C ALA A 20 -2.60 0.45 -6.40
N THR A 21 -2.27 0.35 -7.69
CA THR A 21 -1.42 -0.71 -8.22
C THR A 21 0.03 -0.46 -7.83
N VAL A 22 0.63 -1.43 -7.14
CA VAL A 22 2.07 -1.47 -6.82
C VAL A 22 2.88 -1.94 -8.03
N GLY A 23 2.31 -2.84 -8.82
CA GLY A 23 2.90 -3.33 -10.06
C GLY A 23 2.17 -4.56 -10.57
N GLU A 24 2.67 -5.10 -11.67
CA GLU A 24 2.20 -6.36 -12.23
C GLU A 24 3.03 -7.50 -11.65
N ASP A 25 2.36 -8.56 -11.22
CA ASP A 25 3.02 -9.82 -10.89
C ASP A 25 3.58 -10.50 -12.15
N SER A 26 4.45 -11.50 -11.95
CA SER A 26 4.92 -12.46 -12.96
C SER A 26 3.80 -13.09 -13.81
N ARG A 27 2.54 -13.01 -13.35
CA ARG A 27 1.33 -13.46 -14.04
C ARG A 27 0.52 -12.33 -14.68
N GLU A 28 1.12 -11.16 -14.95
CA GLU A 28 0.44 -9.95 -15.48
C GLU A 28 -0.78 -9.52 -14.65
N THR A 29 -0.82 -9.94 -13.39
CA THR A 29 -1.92 -9.61 -12.48
C THR A 29 -1.55 -8.34 -11.75
N ASN A 30 -2.39 -7.30 -11.87
CA ASN A 30 -2.23 -6.07 -11.11
C ASN A 30 -2.29 -6.36 -9.61
N VAL A 31 -1.18 -6.15 -8.92
CA VAL A 31 -1.09 -6.27 -7.47
C VAL A 31 -1.33 -4.90 -6.87
N SER A 32 -2.46 -4.77 -6.17
CA SER A 32 -2.77 -3.59 -5.37
C SER A 32 -1.98 -3.56 -4.06
N VAL A 33 -1.85 -2.39 -3.45
CA VAL A 33 -1.23 -2.23 -2.12
C VAL A 33 -1.94 -3.14 -1.11
N LEU A 34 -3.28 -3.18 -1.15
CA LEU A 34 -4.08 -4.05 -0.29
C LEU A 34 -3.73 -5.53 -0.47
N SER A 35 -3.63 -6.00 -1.72
CA SER A 35 -3.27 -7.39 -2.00
C SER A 35 -1.84 -7.72 -1.54
N MET A 36 -0.90 -6.80 -1.71
CA MET A 36 0.46 -6.96 -1.21
C MET A 36 0.48 -7.09 0.31
N LEU A 37 -0.19 -6.19 1.03
CA LEU A 37 -0.23 -6.19 2.49
C LEU A 37 -0.92 -7.43 3.04
N ALA A 38 -2.05 -7.82 2.45
CA ALA A 38 -2.77 -9.04 2.80
C ALA A 38 -1.90 -10.30 2.63
N ARG A 39 -1.08 -10.37 1.56
CA ARG A 39 -0.13 -11.48 1.35
C ARG A 39 1.05 -11.48 2.31
N LEU A 40 1.38 -10.32 2.87
CA LEU A 40 2.39 -10.16 3.93
C LEU A 40 1.83 -10.40 5.34
N ASP A 41 0.54 -10.79 5.46
CA ASP A 41 -0.17 -10.92 6.74
C ASP A 41 -0.23 -9.60 7.53
N ILE A 42 -0.27 -8.47 6.82
CA ILE A 42 -0.33 -7.12 7.40
C ILE A 42 -1.72 -6.53 7.17
N ASP A 43 -2.30 -5.95 8.23
CA ASP A 43 -3.55 -5.21 8.11
C ASP A 43 -3.39 -3.97 7.21
N PRO A 44 -4.11 -3.90 6.07
CA PRO A 44 -3.89 -2.85 5.09
C PRO A 44 -4.21 -1.44 5.62
N TRP A 45 -5.31 -1.30 6.35
CA TRP A 45 -5.79 -0.01 6.85
C TRP A 45 -4.91 0.50 7.99
N LEU A 46 -4.52 -0.37 8.90
CA LEU A 46 -3.60 -0.02 9.98
C LEU A 46 -2.24 0.43 9.44
N GLU A 47 -1.69 -0.25 8.43
CA GLU A 47 -0.42 0.16 7.84
C GLU A 47 -0.57 1.46 7.04
N ALA A 48 -1.68 1.67 6.32
CA ALA A 48 -1.97 2.93 5.64
C ALA A 48 -2.08 4.12 6.62
N ALA A 49 -2.76 3.92 7.76
CA ALA A 49 -2.86 4.92 8.82
C ALA A 49 -1.45 5.28 9.37
N LYS A 50 -0.64 4.26 9.70
CA LYS A 50 0.75 4.48 10.15
C LYS A 50 1.58 5.22 9.12
N LEU A 51 1.43 4.89 7.83
CA LEU A 51 2.14 5.57 6.75
C LEU A 51 1.70 7.04 6.60
N ALA A 52 0.42 7.34 6.82
CA ALA A 52 -0.11 8.70 6.81
C ALA A 52 0.37 9.52 8.02
N GLU A 53 0.52 8.88 9.19
CA GLU A 53 1.09 9.52 10.39
C GLU A 53 2.61 9.75 10.28
N MET A 54 3.32 8.97 9.44
CA MET A 54 4.75 9.10 9.23
C MET A 54 5.09 10.29 8.31
N SER A 55 6.21 10.97 8.61
CA SER A 55 6.77 11.95 7.67
C SER A 55 7.10 11.27 6.33
N GLY A 56 6.90 11.96 5.20
CA GLY A 56 7.00 11.35 3.86
C GLY A 56 8.31 10.58 3.59
N GLY A 57 9.43 10.99 4.22
CA GLY A 57 10.69 10.25 4.16
C GLY A 57 10.68 8.92 4.93
N ALA A 58 10.04 8.88 6.11
CA ALA A 58 9.87 7.66 6.89
C ALA A 58 8.85 6.71 6.23
N ALA A 59 7.73 7.25 5.74
CA ALA A 59 6.73 6.48 4.99
C ALA A 59 7.34 5.83 3.73
N ARG A 60 8.21 6.56 3.01
CA ARG A 60 8.97 6.01 1.87
C ARG A 60 9.83 4.82 2.25
N LYS A 61 10.64 4.94 3.30
CA LYS A 61 11.51 3.83 3.75
C LYS A 61 10.70 2.62 4.20
N ARG A 62 9.59 2.85 4.89
CA ARG A 62 8.67 1.81 5.35
C ARG A 62 8.08 1.04 4.17
N LEU A 63 7.51 1.75 3.20
CA LEU A 63 6.88 1.15 2.03
C LEU A 63 7.91 0.42 1.13
N ASP A 64 9.09 1.00 0.96
CA ASP A 64 10.19 0.36 0.23
C ASP A 64 10.62 -0.96 0.88
N ALA A 65 10.72 -1.00 2.21
CA ALA A 65 11.02 -2.23 2.96
C ALA A 65 9.90 -3.28 2.83
N LEU A 66 8.63 -2.88 2.80
CA LEU A 66 7.51 -3.81 2.59
C LEU A 66 7.56 -4.43 1.19
N ILE A 67 7.77 -3.62 0.16
CA ILE A 67 7.92 -4.10 -1.21
C ILE A 67 9.16 -4.99 -1.35
N ALA A 68 10.27 -4.66 -0.66
CA ALA A 68 11.48 -5.49 -0.67
C ALA A 68 11.28 -6.85 0.02
N ARG A 69 10.41 -6.93 1.04
CA ARG A 69 10.02 -8.20 1.68
C ARG A 69 9.07 -9.02 0.81
N PHE A 70 8.37 -8.38 -0.11
CA PHE A 70 7.44 -9.03 -1.01
C PHE A 70 8.18 -9.60 -2.23
N THR A 71 8.70 -10.82 -2.07
CA THR A 71 9.43 -11.55 -3.12
C THR A 71 8.52 -12.23 -4.15
N ASP A 72 7.21 -12.24 -3.89
CA ASP A 72 6.19 -12.88 -4.74
C ASP A 72 6.07 -12.17 -6.09
N VAL A 73 6.25 -10.84 -6.10
CA VAL A 73 6.26 -10.04 -7.32
C VAL A 73 7.69 -9.68 -7.68
N GLN A 74 8.11 -10.07 -8.89
CA GLN A 74 9.31 -9.55 -9.54
C GLN A 74 9.10 -8.07 -9.92
N THR A 75 9.01 -7.20 -8.93
CA THR A 75 8.86 -5.76 -9.17
C THR A 75 10.20 -5.22 -9.63
N PRO A 76 10.34 -4.72 -10.87
CA PRO A 76 11.61 -4.20 -11.36
C PRO A 76 12.09 -3.10 -10.41
N ALA A 77 13.33 -3.23 -9.91
CA ALA A 77 13.91 -2.25 -8.98
C ALA A 77 13.88 -0.81 -9.54
N SER A 78 13.94 -0.68 -10.87
CA SER A 78 13.87 0.56 -11.63
C SER A 78 12.52 1.30 -11.52
N GLY A 79 11.41 0.58 -11.29
CA GLY A 79 10.07 1.16 -11.13
C GLY A 79 9.68 1.42 -9.66
N ARG A 80 10.32 0.70 -8.74
CA ARG A 80 9.97 0.66 -7.31
C ARG A 80 9.99 2.05 -6.66
N GLY A 81 11.03 2.84 -6.91
CA GLY A 81 11.16 4.18 -6.33
C GLY A 81 10.10 5.18 -6.82
N LYS A 82 9.58 5.01 -8.05
CA LYS A 82 8.53 5.84 -8.63
C LYS A 82 7.15 5.41 -8.15
N VAL A 83 6.92 4.09 -8.06
CA VAL A 83 5.71 3.51 -7.45
C VAL A 83 5.57 4.00 -6.01
N VAL A 84 6.62 3.88 -5.19
CA VAL A 84 6.58 4.33 -3.79
C VAL A 84 6.24 5.83 -3.71
N SER A 85 6.86 6.68 -4.53
CA SER A 85 6.52 8.11 -4.56
C SER A 85 5.06 8.36 -4.92
N ASN A 86 4.54 7.67 -5.95
CA ASN A 86 3.16 7.83 -6.39
C ASN A 86 2.17 7.37 -5.33
N LEU A 87 2.45 6.24 -4.67
CA LEU A 87 1.62 5.69 -3.61
C LEU A 87 1.56 6.65 -2.41
N LEU A 88 2.69 7.24 -2.01
CA LEU A 88 2.70 8.20 -0.92
C LEU A 88 1.93 9.48 -1.23
N ASP A 89 1.85 9.89 -2.50
CA ASP A 89 1.05 11.05 -2.88
C ASP A 89 -0.46 10.77 -2.83
N LEU A 90 -0.86 9.50 -2.86
CA LEU A 90 -2.26 9.07 -2.66
C LEU A 90 -2.66 9.00 -1.19
N LEU A 91 -1.72 9.08 -0.26
CA LEU A 91 -2.05 9.14 1.17
C LEU A 91 -2.63 10.51 1.50
N PRO A 92 -3.66 10.57 2.36
CA PRO A 92 -4.13 11.84 2.89
C PRO A 92 -3.00 12.52 3.65
N LYS A 93 -2.65 13.73 3.23
CA LYS A 93 -1.74 14.60 3.97
C LYS A 93 -2.54 15.20 5.12
N THR A 94 -2.37 14.66 6.32
CA THR A 94 -2.88 15.25 7.57
C THR A 94 -2.16 16.55 7.91
#